data_AF-A0A963CYW3-F1
#
_entry.id   AF-A0A963CYW3-F1
#
_cell.length_a   1.000
_cell.length_b   1.000
_cell.length_c   1.000
_cell.angle_alpha   90.00
_cell.angle_beta   90.00
_cell.angle_gamma   90.00
#
_symmetry.space_group_name_H-M   'P 1'
#
loop_
_entity.id
_entity.type
_entity.pdbx_description
1 polymer ?
#
loop_
_entity_poly.entity_id
_entity_poly.type
_entity_poly.pdbx_seq_one_letter_code
_entity_poly.pdbx_strand_id
1 'polypeptide(L)'
;GAGTTFLRWRNLDRSSMGVALWEALLANPATPASLIDELYAIELQRIVLNMQISLTHSIARQALECANKAAQAEAAYLRRVHGHAASVPPTTKESP
;
A
#
# COMPACT_ATOMS: atom_id res chain seq x y z
N GLY A 1 0.87 -13.54 3.57
CA GLY A 1 0.26 -12.48 2.74
C GLY A 1 0.23 -11.20 3.54
N ALA A 2 0.52 -10.04 2.93
CA ALA A 2 0.71 -8.76 3.58
C ALA A 2 -0.57 -8.11 4.19
N GLY A 3 -1.40 -8.89 4.89
CA GLY A 3 -2.57 -8.39 5.63
C GLY A 3 -3.73 -7.82 4.79
N THR A 4 -3.55 -7.56 3.50
CA THR A 4 -4.61 -7.01 2.63
C THR A 4 -5.57 -8.11 2.19
N THR A 5 -6.85 -7.97 2.58
CA THR A 5 -7.92 -8.86 2.14
C THR A 5 -8.55 -8.32 0.86
N PHE A 6 -8.37 -9.03 -0.25
CA PHE A 6 -8.99 -8.69 -1.53
C PHE A 6 -10.41 -9.25 -1.64
N LEU A 7 -11.28 -8.49 -2.29
CA LEU A 7 -12.62 -8.94 -2.65
C LEU A 7 -12.53 -9.98 -3.77
N ARG A 8 -13.31 -11.06 -3.65
CA ARG A 8 -13.37 -12.14 -4.63
C ARG A 8 -14.77 -12.74 -4.71
N TRP A 9 -15.18 -13.10 -5.91
CA TRP A 9 -16.35 -13.95 -6.13
C TRP A 9 -16.18 -15.29 -5.45
N ARG A 10 -17.26 -15.78 -4.84
CA ARG A 10 -17.28 -17.05 -4.13
C ARG A 10 -18.72 -17.52 -3.94
N ASN A 11 -18.96 -18.81 -4.15
CA ASN A 11 -20.26 -19.42 -3.82
C ASN A 11 -20.44 -19.55 -2.30
N LEU A 12 -21.69 -19.64 -1.85
CA LEU A 12 -22.04 -19.71 -0.42
C LEU A 12 -21.32 -20.87 0.29
N ASP A 13 -21.28 -22.03 -0.37
CA ASP A 13 -20.61 -23.27 0.08
C ASP A 13 -19.08 -23.24 -0.06
N ARG A 14 -18.52 -22.18 -0.68
CA ARG A 14 -17.10 -21.99 -0.97
C ARG A 14 -16.49 -23.00 -1.94
N SER A 15 -17.29 -23.79 -2.65
CA SER A 15 -16.79 -24.80 -3.58
C SER A 15 -16.19 -24.20 -4.86
N SER A 16 -16.63 -23.01 -5.25
CA SER A 16 -16.16 -22.27 -6.42
C SER A 16 -15.83 -20.83 -6.07
N MET A 17 -14.83 -20.25 -6.75
CA MET A 17 -14.34 -18.89 -6.52
C MET A 17 -13.80 -18.25 -7.79
N GLY A 18 -13.63 -16.93 -7.73
CA GLY A 18 -12.94 -16.15 -8.76
C GLY A 18 -13.86 -15.69 -9.89
N VAL A 19 -13.28 -14.95 -10.85
CA VAL A 19 -14.04 -14.30 -11.93
C VAL A 19 -14.80 -15.30 -12.80
N ALA A 20 -14.27 -16.51 -12.98
CA ALA A 20 -14.96 -17.59 -13.70
C ALA A 20 -16.34 -17.94 -13.10
N LEU A 21 -16.52 -17.78 -11.78
CA LEU A 21 -17.83 -17.96 -11.15
C LEU A 21 -18.81 -16.87 -11.58
N TRP A 22 -18.36 -15.61 -11.67
CA TRP A 22 -19.17 -14.50 -12.15
C TRP A 22 -19.51 -14.64 -13.64
N GLU A 23 -18.55 -15.06 -14.47
CA GLU A 23 -18.78 -15.36 -15.89
C GLU A 23 -19.84 -16.46 -16.05
N ALA A 24 -19.77 -17.51 -15.23
CA ALA A 24 -20.76 -18.58 -15.22
C ALA A 24 -22.16 -18.08 -14.83
N LEU A 25 -22.26 -17.12 -13.90
CA LEU A 25 -23.54 -16.49 -13.55
C LEU A 25 -24.10 -15.67 -14.71
N LEU A 26 -23.28 -14.91 -15.43
CA LEU A 26 -23.71 -14.17 -16.61
C LEU A 26 -24.16 -15.08 -17.77
N ALA A 27 -23.46 -16.20 -17.96
CA ALA A 27 -23.77 -17.15 -19.03
C ALA A 27 -24.98 -18.05 -18.73
N ASN A 28 -25.39 -18.15 -17.46
CA ASN A 28 -26.48 -19.04 -17.05
C ASN A 28 -27.84 -18.51 -17.55
N PRO A 29 -28.58 -19.24 -18.39
CA PRO A 29 -29.91 -18.82 -18.87
C PRO A 29 -30.96 -18.64 -17.76
N ALA A 30 -30.73 -19.22 -16.57
CA ALA A 30 -31.58 -19.03 -15.41
C ALA A 30 -31.34 -17.68 -14.70
N THR A 31 -30.28 -16.96 -15.03
CA THR A 31 -30.02 -15.62 -14.48
C THR A 31 -31.01 -14.62 -15.08
N PRO A 32 -31.84 -13.96 -14.27
CA PRO A 32 -32.78 -12.95 -14.75
C PRO A 32 -32.06 -11.82 -15.49
N ALA A 33 -32.63 -11.39 -16.62
CA ALA A 33 -32.07 -10.30 -17.43
C ALA A 33 -31.87 -9.00 -16.61
N SER A 34 -32.74 -8.74 -15.64
CA SER A 34 -32.63 -7.58 -14.74
C SER A 34 -31.37 -7.59 -13.88
N LEU A 35 -30.75 -8.75 -13.64
CA LEU A 35 -29.54 -8.88 -12.82
C LEU A 35 -28.25 -8.80 -13.64
N ILE A 36 -28.32 -8.83 -14.98
CA ILE A 36 -27.13 -8.81 -15.84
C ILE A 36 -26.35 -7.51 -15.66
N ASP A 37 -27.04 -6.37 -15.69
CA ASP A 37 -26.43 -5.05 -15.49
C ASP A 37 -25.86 -4.90 -14.08
N GLU A 38 -26.56 -5.43 -13.06
CA GLU A 38 -26.09 -5.41 -11.67
C GLU A 38 -24.84 -6.28 -11.47
N LEU A 39 -24.81 -7.49 -12.04
CA LEU A 39 -23.64 -8.37 -12.01
C LEU A 39 -22.44 -7.71 -12.68
N TYR A 40 -22.65 -7.06 -13.82
CA TYR A 40 -21.60 -6.28 -14.49
C TYR A 40 -21.08 -5.15 -13.60
N ALA A 41 -21.98 -4.34 -13.02
CA ALA A 41 -21.61 -3.23 -12.16
C ALA A 41 -20.82 -3.68 -10.92
N ILE A 42 -21.21 -4.81 -10.30
CA ILE A 42 -20.50 -5.37 -9.15
C ILE A 42 -19.08 -5.83 -9.52
N GLU A 43 -18.87 -6.41 -10.71
CA GLU A 43 -17.51 -6.78 -11.13
C GLU A 43 -16.63 -5.56 -11.35
N LEU A 44 -17.15 -4.50 -11.97
CA LEU A 44 -16.42 -3.24 -12.10
C LEU A 44 -16.04 -2.66 -10.73
N GLN A 45 -16.98 -2.65 -9.78
CA GLN A 45 -16.71 -2.18 -8.42
C GLN A 45 -15.65 -3.03 -7.73
N ARG A 46 -15.69 -4.36 -7.84
CA ARG A 46 -14.68 -5.26 -7.27
C ARG A 46 -13.29 -4.96 -7.81
N ILE A 47 -13.17 -4.75 -9.13
CA ILE A 47 -11.90 -4.41 -9.78
C ILE A 47 -11.34 -3.09 -9.21
N VAL A 48 -12.16 -2.04 -9.17
CA VAL A 48 -11.75 -0.72 -8.67
C VAL A 48 -11.37 -0.78 -7.19
N LEU A 49 -12.17 -1.45 -6.35
CA LEU A 49 -11.89 -1.58 -4.92
C LEU A 49 -10.59 -2.35 -4.66
N ASN A 50 -10.36 -3.45 -5.38
CA ASN A 50 -9.11 -4.22 -5.24
C ASN A 50 -7.88 -3.42 -5.70
N MET A 51 -8.01 -2.62 -6.76
CA MET A 51 -6.97 -1.69 -7.17
C MET A 51 -6.70 -0.65 -6.07
N GLN A 52 -7.74 -0.01 -5.54
CA GLN A 52 -7.62 0.99 -4.47
C GLN A 52 -6.97 0.41 -3.20
N ILE A 53 -7.34 -0.81 -2.80
CA ILE A 53 -6.71 -1.53 -1.67
C ILE A 53 -5.20 -1.71 -1.94
N SER A 54 -4.84 -2.15 -3.14
CA SER A 54 -3.43 -2.36 -3.53
C SER A 54 -2.63 -1.06 -3.51
N LEU A 55 -3.20 0.00 -4.08
CA LEU A 55 -2.57 1.32 -4.13
C LEU A 55 -2.41 1.91 -2.72
N THR A 56 -3.46 1.86 -1.89
CA THR A 56 -3.42 2.37 -0.52
C THR A 56 -2.34 1.69 0.30
N HIS A 57 -2.24 0.35 0.22
CA HIS A 57 -1.22 -0.39 0.93
C HIS A 57 0.21 -0.04 0.44
N SER A 58 0.39 0.08 -0.87
CA SER A 58 1.67 0.47 -1.48
C SER A 58 2.09 1.88 -1.07
N ILE A 59 1.16 2.84 -1.10
CA ILE A 59 1.39 4.23 -0.69
C ILE A 59 1.75 4.30 0.80
N ALA A 60 1.02 3.60 1.66
CA ALA A 60 1.28 3.59 3.10
C ALA A 60 2.69 3.05 3.41
N ARG A 61 3.08 1.95 2.76
CA ARG A 61 4.44 1.40 2.87
C ARG A 61 5.49 2.40 2.39
N GLN A 62 5.28 2.99 1.22
CA GLN A 62 6.22 3.95 0.63
C GLN A 62 6.38 5.18 1.53
N ALA A 63 5.27 5.69 2.10
CA ALA A 63 5.29 6.82 3.02
C ALA A 63 6.13 6.53 4.27
N LEU A 64 5.97 5.35 4.87
CA LEU A 64 6.77 4.93 6.03
C LEU A 64 8.26 4.81 5.68
N GLU A 65 8.58 4.19 4.54
CA GLU A 65 9.96 4.08 4.06
C GLU A 65 10.60 5.45 3.81
N CYS A 66 9.84 6.39 3.22
CA CYS A 66 10.29 7.77 2.99
C CYS A 66 10.56 8.51 4.31
N ALA A 67 9.67 8.40 5.29
CA ALA A 67 9.86 9.03 6.60
C ALA A 67 11.14 8.54 7.29
N ASN A 68 11.39 7.22 7.25
CA ASN A 68 12.61 6.63 7.81
C ASN A 68 13.87 7.13 7.10
N LYS A 69 13.86 7.21 5.77
CA LYS A 69 14.99 7.74 4.99
C LYS A 69 15.25 9.22 5.27
N ALA A 70 14.19 10.03 5.41
CA ALA A 70 14.30 11.43 5.76
C ALA A 70 14.93 11.63 7.16
N ALA A 71 14.48 10.87 8.16
CA ALA A 71 15.06 10.89 9.50
C ALA A 71 16.54 10.48 9.51
N GLN A 72 16.92 9.47 8.72
CA GLN A 72 18.32 9.07 8.59
C GLN A 72 19.19 10.16 7.95
N ALA A 73 18.67 10.83 6.90
CA ALA A 73 19.36 11.94 6.25
C ALA A 73 19.55 13.12 7.22
N GLU A 74 18.53 13.47 8.00
CA GLU A 74 18.62 14.49 9.04
C GLU A 74 19.65 14.13 10.12
N ALA A 75 19.63 12.89 10.62
CA ALA A 75 20.61 12.44 11.61
C ALA A 75 22.06 12.49 11.07
N ALA A 76 22.27 12.16 9.79
CA ALA A 76 23.59 12.29 9.16
C ALA A 76 24.03 13.76 9.05
N TYR A 77 23.12 14.64 8.64
CA TYR A 77 23.36 16.08 8.58
C TYR A 77 23.72 16.66 9.96
N LEU A 78 22.91 16.39 11.00
CA LEU A 78 23.16 16.89 12.36
C LEU A 78 24.47 16.38 12.94
N ARG A 79 24.85 15.11 12.70
CA ARG A 79 26.16 14.58 13.11
C ARG A 79 27.32 15.37 12.47
N ARG A 80 27.20 15.75 11.20
CA ARG A 80 28.24 16.52 10.49
C ARG A 80 28.35 17.95 10.98
N VAL A 81 27.22 18.61 11.25
CA VAL A 81 27.16 20.00 11.72
C VAL A 81 27.62 20.11 13.17
N HIS A 82 27.10 19.27 14.08
CA HIS A 82 27.44 19.33 15.50
C HIS A 82 28.77 18.64 15.85
N GLY A 83 29.17 17.61 15.10
CA GLY A 83 30.46 16.94 15.29
C GLY A 83 31.67 17.81 14.95
N HIS A 84 31.51 18.86 14.12
CA HIS A 84 32.58 19.85 13.86
C HIS A 84 32.69 20.93 14.94
N ALA A 85 31.63 21.18 15.72
CA ALA A 85 31.66 22.18 16.78
C ALA A 85 32.51 21.75 17.98
N ALA A 86 32.64 20.44 18.23
CA ALA A 86 33.42 19.89 19.35
C ALA A 86 34.91 19.72 19.05
N SER A 87 35.35 19.82 17.78
CA SER A 87 36.74 19.55 17.38
C SER A 87 37.60 20.80 17.21
N VAL A 88 37.15 21.98 17.63
CA VAL A 88 38.01 23.17 17.72
C VAL A 88 38.57 23.25 19.13
N PRO A 89 39.86 22.91 19.36
CA PRO A 89 40.49 23.14 20.65
C PRO A 89 40.62 24.66 20.85
N PRO A 90 40.42 25.20 22.06
CA PRO A 90 40.89 26.53 22.36
C PRO A 90 42.41 26.51 22.22
N THR A 91 42.93 27.22 21.22
CA THR A 91 44.36 27.53 21.13
C THR A 91 44.72 28.36 22.35
N THR A 92 45.19 27.70 23.41
CA THR A 92 45.80 28.33 24.57
C THR A 92 47.05 29.05 24.06
N LYS A 93 46.98 30.37 23.97
CA LYS A 93 48.15 31.22 23.70
C LYS A 93 49.07 31.11 24.90
N GLU A 94 50.27 30.63 24.66
CA GLU A 94 51.40 30.70 25.59
C GLU A 94 51.83 32.16 25.84
N SER A 95 52.55 32.30 26.96
CA SER A 95 53.65 33.23 27.26
C SER A 95 53.34 34.38 28.22
N PRO A 96 54.35 34.91 28.95
CA PRO A 96 55.72 34.42 29.20
C PRO A 96 56.00 34.03 30.66
#